data_AF-A0A820DG68-F1
#
_entry.id   AF-A0A820DG68-F1
#
_cell.length_a   1.000
_cell.length_b   1.000
_cell.length_c   1.000
_cell.angle_alpha   90.00
_cell.angle_beta   90.00
_cell.angle_gamma   90.00
#
_symmetry.space_group_name_H-M   'P 1'
#
loop_
_entity.id
_entity.type
_entity.pdbx_description
1 polymer ?
#
loop_
_entity_poly.entity_id
_entity_poly.type
_entity_poly.pdbx_seq_one_letter_code
_entity_poly.pdbx_strand_id
1 'polypeptide(L)' 'QSLATNSSSTILVSPNHLTFDFDSGDARFAGKYSVGDRVQLIESSQSVPGKVIRVQLTKEQGFYAPLTKSGTIVVNGE' A
#
# COMPACT_ATOMS: atom_id res chain seq x y z
N GLN A 1 -1.60 -9.42 3.88
CA GLN A 1 -0.39 -9.44 3.04
C GLN A 1 0.44 -8.23 3.44
N SER A 2 1.73 -8.40 3.74
CA SER A 2 2.62 -7.28 4.08
C SER A 2 3.43 -6.83 2.86
N LEU A 3 3.47 -5.51 2.61
CA LEU A 3 4.36 -4.87 1.64
C LEU A 3 5.36 -3.97 2.37
N ALA A 4 6.67 -4.11 2.12
CA ALA A 4 7.72 -3.24 2.66
C ALA A 4 8.38 -2.40 1.54
N THR A 5 8.76 -1.14 1.83
CA THR A 5 9.45 -0.21 0.89
C THR A 5 10.76 0.37 1.48
N ASN A 6 11.53 1.16 0.70
CA ASN A 6 12.91 1.57 1.01
C ASN A 6 13.07 2.73 2.02
N SER A 7 12.03 3.53 2.29
CA SER A 7 11.76 4.04 3.64
C SER A 7 10.97 2.92 4.32
N SER A 8 11.42 2.34 5.44
CA SER A 8 10.96 1.00 5.89
C SER A 8 9.52 0.97 6.43
N SER A 9 8.55 1.39 5.64
CA SER A 9 7.14 1.31 5.91
C SER A 9 6.64 -0.05 5.47
N THR A 10 6.06 -0.78 6.41
CA THR A 10 5.33 -2.02 6.13
C THR A 10 3.84 -1.73 6.20
N ILE A 11 3.09 -2.09 5.16
CA ILE A 11 1.62 -2.01 5.17
C ILE A 11 1.05 -3.43 5.22
N LEU A 12 0.11 -3.67 6.13
CA LEU A 12 -0.63 -4.93 6.23
C LEU A 12 -2.06 -4.71 5.73
N VAL A 13 -2.38 -5.27 4.57
CA VAL A 13 -3.69 -5.11 3.94
C VAL A 13 -4.22 -6.44 3.40
N SER A 14 -5.53 -6.50 3.16
CA SER A 14 -6.14 -7.63 2.47
C SER A 14 -5.73 -7.64 0.99
N PRO A 15 -5.68 -8.82 0.32
CA PRO A 15 -5.32 -8.89 -1.10
C PRO A 15 -6.21 -8.05 -2.02
N ASN A 16 -7.47 -7.83 -1.63
CA ASN A 16 -8.45 -7.06 -2.39
C ASN A 16 -8.50 -5.58 -1.97
N HIS A 17 -7.57 -5.12 -1.13
CA HIS A 17 -7.47 -3.71 -0.78
C HIS A 17 -6.96 -2.90 -1.97
N LEU A 18 -7.64 -1.80 -2.31
CA LEU A 18 -7.21 -0.92 -3.39
C LEU A 18 -6.05 -0.03 -2.91
N THR A 19 -5.02 0.05 -3.73
CA THR A 19 -3.83 0.88 -3.55
C THR A 19 -3.53 1.57 -4.87
N PHE A 20 -2.72 2.62 -4.90
CA PHE A 20 -2.38 3.31 -6.15
C PHE A 20 -1.02 2.88 -6.66
N ASP A 21 -0.96 2.48 -7.93
CA ASP A 21 0.28 2.19 -8.63
C ASP A 21 0.98 3.51 -8.95
N PHE A 22 2.27 3.63 -8.64
CA PHE A 22 2.99 4.90 -8.85
C PHE A 22 3.19 5.23 -10.33
N ASP A 23 3.29 4.21 -11.19
CA ASP A 23 3.70 4.38 -12.58
C ASP A 23 2.53 4.69 -13.49
N SER A 24 1.38 4.03 -13.26
CA SER A 24 0.16 4.33 -14.01
C SER A 24 -0.71 5.38 -13.33
N GLY A 25 -0.59 5.56 -12.00
CA GLY A 25 -1.51 6.37 -11.21
C GLY A 25 -2.88 5.72 -10.96
N ASP A 26 -3.10 4.51 -11.47
CA ASP A 26 -4.37 3.80 -11.34
C ASP A 26 -4.49 3.04 -10.02
N ALA A 27 -5.73 2.84 -9.58
CA ALA A 27 -6.01 1.95 -8.48
C ALA A 27 -5.78 0.48 -8.87
N ARG A 28 -5.02 -0.24 -8.05
CA ARG A 28 -4.66 -1.65 -8.19
C ARG A 28 -4.84 -2.39 -6.87
N PHE A 29 -5.36 -3.61 -6.94
CA PHE A 29 -5.45 -4.48 -5.76
C PHE A 29 -4.06 -4.83 -5.21
N ALA A 30 -3.89 -4.74 -3.89
CA ALA A 30 -2.64 -5.06 -3.19
C ALA A 30 -2.12 -6.47 -3.51
N GLY A 31 -3.04 -7.44 -3.68
CA GLY A 31 -2.74 -8.82 -4.04
C GLY A 31 -2.08 -9.01 -5.40
N LYS A 32 -2.13 -7.99 -6.28
CA LYS A 32 -1.51 -8.05 -7.60
C LYS A 32 -0.05 -7.58 -7.61
N TYR A 33 0.46 -6.97 -6.54
CA TYR A 33 1.83 -6.44 -6.52
C TYR A 33 2.88 -7.55 -6.43
N SER A 34 3.99 -7.33 -7.12
CA SER A 34 5.19 -8.16 -7.08
C SER A 34 6.38 -7.37 -6.55
N VAL A 35 7.42 -8.08 -6.09
CA VAL A 35 8.70 -7.46 -5.75
C VAL A 35 9.25 -6.74 -6.97
N GLY A 36 9.62 -5.48 -6.81
CA GLY A 36 10.07 -4.60 -7.89
C GLY A 36 9.03 -3.58 -8.35
N ASP A 37 7.74 -3.85 -8.15
CA ASP A 37 6.66 -2.90 -8.45
C ASP A 37 6.77 -1.64 -7.58
N ARG A 38 6.14 -0.55 -8.01
CA ARG A 38 6.13 0.73 -7.29
C ARG A 38 4.72 1.09 -6.85
N VAL A 39 4.50 1.13 -5.55
CA VAL A 39 3.27 1.66 -4.95
C VAL A 39 3.44 3.16 -4.69
N GLN A 40 2.36 3.91 -4.80
CA GLN A 40 2.34 5.32 -4.46
C GLN A 40 2.38 5.49 -2.93
N LEU A 41 3.38 6.21 -2.44
CA LEU A 41 3.46 6.67 -1.06
C LEU A 41 3.23 8.18 -1.00
N ILE A 42 2.79 8.67 0.15
CA ILE A 42 2.68 10.10 0.41
C ILE A 42 3.71 10.45 1.48
N GLU A 43 4.64 11.34 1.15
CA GLU A 43 5.64 11.90 2.06
C GLU A 43 5.58 13.44 1.94
N SER A 44 5.47 14.16 3.06
CA SER A 44 5.39 15.64 3.05
C SER A 44 4.33 16.20 2.09
N SER A 45 3.14 15.55 2.02
CA SER A 45 2.05 15.89 1.09
C SER A 45 2.39 15.75 -0.40
N GLN A 46 3.48 15.09 -0.75
CA GLN A 46 3.86 14.77 -2.12
C GLN A 46 3.83 13.27 -2.37
N SER A 47 3.46 12.93 -3.60
CA SER A 47 3.47 11.55 -4.08
C SER A 47 4.90 11.12 -4.39
N VAL A 48 5.38 10.07 -3.74
CA VAL A 48 6.72 9.51 -3.95
C VAL A 48 6.65 8.00 -4.23
N PRO A 49 7.62 7.44 -4.98
CA PRO A 49 7.60 6.02 -5.34
C PRO A 49 8.08 5.13 -4.17
N GLY A 50 7.21 4.22 -3.73
CA GLY A 50 7.56 3.14 -2.81
C GLY A 50 7.88 1.85 -3.57
N LYS A 51 9.16 1.48 -3.67
CA LYS A 51 9.54 0.20 -4.30
C LYS A 51 9.21 -0.97 -3.38
N VAL A 52 8.42 -1.92 -3.87
CA VAL A 52 8.09 -3.15 -3.15
C VAL A 52 9.33 -4.05 -3.09
N ILE A 53 9.89 -4.24 -1.90
CA ILE A 53 11.06 -5.12 -1.69
C ILE A 53 10.67 -6.51 -1.15
N ARG A 54 9.46 -6.63 -0.59
CA ARG A 54 8.95 -7.88 -0.02
C ARG A 54 7.43 -7.92 -0.06
N VAL A 55 6.90 -9.10 -0.38
CA VAL A 55 5.47 -9.43 -0.31
C VAL A 55 5.32 -10.73 0.48
N GLN A 56 4.50 -10.74 1.51
CA GLN A 56 4.24 -11.95 2.31
C GLN A 56 2.75 -12.10 2.64
N LEU A 57 2.23 -13.32 2.46
CA LEU A 57 0.88 -13.67 2.91
C LEU A 57 0.92 -14.03 4.41
N THR A 58 0.13 -13.34 5.23
CA THR A 58 -0.02 -13.60 6.66
C THR A 58 -1.48 -13.96 6.97
N LYS A 59 -1.69 -14.84 7.94
CA LYS A 59 -3.02 -15.14 8.47
C LYS A 59 -3.17 -14.37 9.78
N GLU A 60 -4.09 -13.40 9.79
CA GLU A 60 -4.37 -12.53 10.93
C GLU A 60 -5.88 -12.56 11.23
N GLN A 61 -6.25 -12.23 12.47
CA GLN A 61 -7.63 -12.28 12.95
C GLN A 61 -8.11 -10.86 13.26
N GLY A 62 -9.16 -10.41 12.56
CA GLY A 62 -9.68 -9.03 12.63
C GLY A 62 -9.10 -8.12 11.54
N PHE A 63 -9.93 -7.21 11.02
CA PHE A 63 -9.53 -6.19 10.04
C PHE A 63 -10.20 -4.86 10.41
N TYR A 64 -9.46 -3.76 10.30
CA TYR A 64 -9.98 -2.41 10.49
C TYR A 64 -9.83 -1.62 9.19
N ALA A 65 -10.95 -1.20 8.58
CA ALA A 65 -10.99 -0.51 7.30
C ALA A 65 -11.93 0.70 7.38
N PRO A 66 -11.47 1.82 7.96
CA PRO A 66 -12.30 3.02 8.11
C PRO A 66 -12.52 3.69 6.76
N LEU A 67 -13.77 4.06 6.46
CA LEU A 67 -14.13 4.83 5.28
C LEU A 67 -14.09 6.32 5.61
N THR A 68 -13.20 7.07 4.96
CA THR A 68 -13.11 8.53 5.06
C THR A 68 -14.03 9.18 4.02
N LYS A 69 -14.37 10.47 4.20
CA LYS A 69 -15.18 11.23 3.23
C LYS A 69 -14.55 11.32 1.83
N SER A 70 -13.23 11.18 1.72
CA SER A 70 -12.49 11.15 0.45
C SER A 70 -12.45 9.76 -0.20
N GLY A 71 -12.90 8.71 0.50
CA GLY A 71 -12.80 7.33 0.03
C GLY A 71 -11.36 6.77 0.04
N THR A 72 -10.40 7.54 0.54
CA THR A 72 -8.97 7.19 0.61
C THR A 72 -8.42 7.42 2.00
N ILE A 73 -7.49 6.58 2.42
CA ILE A 73 -6.78 6.72 3.69
C ILE A 73 -5.28 6.59 3.43
N VAL A 74 -4.50 7.49 4.04
CA VAL A 74 -3.05 7.34 4.13
C VAL A 74 -2.78 6.50 5.38
N VAL A 75 -2.18 5.33 5.19
CA VAL A 75 -1.83 4.42 6.27
C VAL A 75 -0.32 4.30 6.29
N ASN A 76 0.29 4.60 7.44
CA ASN A 76 1.74 4.57 7.64
C ASN A 76 2.53 5.55 6.73
N GLY A 77 1.93 6.67 6.35
CA GLY A 77 2.64 7.83 5.78
C GLY A 77 2.64 8.95 6.82
N GLU A 78 3.84 9.35 7.28
CA GLU A 78 4.02 10.50 8.19
C GLU A 78 3.70 11.84 7.50
#